data_AF-A0A699KPH0-F1
#
_entry.id   AF-A0A699KPH0-F1
#
_cell.length_a   1.000
_cell.length_b   1.000
_cell.length_c   1.000
_cell.angle_alpha   90.00
_cell.angle_beta   90.00
_cell.angle_gamma   90.00
#
_symmetry.space_group_name_H-M   'P 1'
#
loop_
_entity.id
_entity.type
_entity.pdbx_description
1 polymer ?
#
loop_
_entity_poly.entity_id
_entity_poly.type
_entity_poly.pdbx_seq_one_letter_code
_entity_poly.pdbx_strand_id
1 'polypeptide(L)'
;MGFYKICWFLVLVFVLVKKSSVVKVQTWVNGVEGPEFVGVGARFGTTIVSKEKNANQTRLTQSDPRDCCSPPRKKLTGDVIMVTRGRCKFTTKANIAQAAGASAVLIINNQR
;
A
#
# COMPACT_ATOMS: atom_id res chain seq x y z
N MET A 1 11.16 27.29 8.39
CA MET A 1 9.75 27.07 7.97
C MET A 1 9.72 26.04 6.84
N GLY A 2 9.46 24.76 7.15
CA GLY A 2 9.22 23.73 6.14
C GLY A 2 7.95 22.99 6.52
N PHE A 3 6.82 23.44 5.98
CA PHE A 3 5.51 22.86 6.26
C PHE A 3 5.46 21.43 5.72
N TYR A 4 5.59 20.44 6.61
CA TYR A 4 5.09 19.09 6.36
C TYR A 4 3.55 19.14 6.41
N LYS A 5 2.95 19.79 5.41
CA LYS A 5 1.53 19.62 5.11
C LYS A 5 1.39 18.19 4.60
N ILE A 6 1.05 17.29 5.53
CA ILE A 6 0.42 16.00 5.24
C ILE A 6 -0.89 16.35 4.54
N CYS A 7 -0.79 16.52 3.23
CA CYS A 7 -1.94 16.70 2.40
C CYS A 7 -2.54 15.31 2.24
N TRP A 8 -3.81 15.20 2.64
CA TRP A 8 -4.70 14.07 2.38
C TRP A 8 -4.97 13.97 0.87
N PHE A 9 -3.93 13.86 0.06
CA PHE A 9 -4.10 13.61 -1.36
C PHE A 9 -4.47 12.15 -1.54
N LEU A 10 -5.56 11.93 -2.28
CA LEU A 10 -5.90 10.64 -2.85
C LEU A 10 -4.70 10.15 -3.65
N VAL A 11 -3.89 9.29 -3.02
CA VAL A 11 -2.89 8.51 -3.74
C VAL A 11 -3.62 7.26 -4.20
N LEU A 12 -3.74 7.07 -5.50
CA LEU A 12 -4.25 5.81 -6.06
C LEU A 12 -3.04 4.94 -6.35
N VAL A 13 -3.07 3.70 -5.89
CA VAL A 13 -2.00 2.73 -6.14
C VAL A 13 -2.54 1.63 -7.04
N PHE A 14 -1.87 1.41 -8.16
CA PHE A 14 -2.04 0.20 -8.95
C PHE A 14 -0.83 -0.68 -8.77
N VAL A 15 -1.08 -1.96 -8.52
CA VAL A 15 -0.04 -2.98 -8.63
C VAL A 15 -0.20 -3.65 -10.01
N LEU A 16 0.74 -3.38 -10.91
CA LEU A 16 0.75 -3.87 -12.29
C LEU A 16 1.98 -4.73 -12.56
N VAL A 17 1.78 -5.72 -13.44
CA VAL A 17 2.79 -6.63 -13.99
C VAL A 17 3.37 -7.65 -13.01
N LYS A 18 2.96 -8.91 -13.17
CA LYS A 18 3.71 -10.08 -12.71
C LYS A 18 4.47 -10.64 -13.92
N LYS A 19 5.77 -10.33 -14.03
CA LYS A 19 6.71 -11.09 -14.88
C LYS A 19 7.71 -11.92 -14.05
N SER A 20 7.68 -11.75 -12.73
CA SER A 20 8.39 -12.53 -11.71
C SER A 20 7.80 -12.15 -10.33
N SER A 21 8.41 -12.52 -9.21
CA SER A 21 8.04 -11.99 -7.87
C SER A 21 8.15 -10.46 -7.77
N VAL A 22 8.70 -9.80 -8.78
CA VAL A 22 8.76 -8.35 -8.94
C VAL A 22 7.44 -7.81 -9.51
N VAL A 23 6.95 -6.71 -8.94
CA VAL A 23 5.75 -6.00 -9.37
C VAL A 23 6.08 -4.54 -9.64
N LYS A 24 5.42 -3.93 -10.62
CA LYS A 24 5.45 -2.48 -10.84
C LYS A 24 4.27 -1.85 -10.13
N VAL A 25 4.47 -0.70 -9.52
CA VAL A 25 3.48 -0.01 -8.72
C VAL A 25 3.36 1.40 -9.27
N GLN A 26 2.26 1.65 -9.98
CA GLN A 26 1.97 2.96 -10.53
C GLN A 26 1.22 3.79 -9.48
N THR A 27 1.53 5.07 -9.41
CA THR A 27 0.91 5.99 -8.45
C THR A 27 0.24 7.15 -9.16
N TRP A 28 -0.86 7.63 -8.61
CA TRP A 28 -1.50 8.86 -9.08
C TRP A 28 -1.76 9.78 -7.91
N VAL A 29 -1.60 11.07 -8.14
CA VAL A 29 -1.93 12.13 -7.18
C VAL A 29 -2.86 13.10 -7.90
N ASN A 30 -4.09 13.23 -7.43
CA ASN A 30 -5.12 14.10 -8.04
C ASN A 30 -5.34 13.82 -9.55
N GLY A 31 -5.31 12.54 -9.95
CA GLY A 31 -5.47 12.15 -11.35
C GLY A 31 -4.23 12.35 -12.23
N VAL A 32 -3.17 12.96 -11.70
CA VAL A 32 -1.88 13.09 -12.39
C VAL A 32 -1.04 11.86 -12.07
N GLU A 33 -0.52 11.20 -13.11
CA GLU A 33 0.39 10.07 -12.96
C GLU A 33 1.69 10.52 -12.27
N GLY A 34 2.04 9.80 -11.22
CA GLY A 34 3.24 10.00 -10.42
C GLY A 34 4.34 9.01 -10.81
N PRO A 35 5.41 8.92 -9.99
CA PRO A 35 6.47 7.96 -10.24
C PRO A 35 5.99 6.50 -10.14
N GLU A 36 6.53 5.66 -11.01
CA GLU A 36 6.43 4.20 -10.91
C GLU A 36 7.44 3.69 -9.88
N PHE A 37 7.02 2.74 -9.04
CA PHE A 37 7.88 2.04 -8.10
C PHE A 37 7.98 0.56 -8.47
N VAL A 38 9.14 -0.03 -8.20
CA VAL A 38 9.33 -1.48 -8.33
C VAL A 38 9.28 -2.08 -6.94
N GLY A 39 8.40 -3.06 -6.76
CA GLY A 39 8.21 -3.78 -5.51
C GLY A 39 8.37 -5.28 -5.68
N VAL A 40 8.21 -6.01 -4.58
CA VAL A 40 8.17 -7.48 -4.57
C VAL A 40 6.81 -7.91 -4.03
N GLY A 41 6.11 -8.73 -4.80
CA GLY A 41 4.85 -9.33 -4.39
C GLY A 41 5.06 -10.32 -3.25
N ALA A 42 4.15 -10.32 -2.28
CA ALA A 42 4.16 -11.29 -1.21
C ALA A 42 3.89 -12.71 -1.76
N ARG A 43 4.49 -13.73 -1.12
CA ARG A 43 4.19 -15.15 -1.38
C ARG A 43 3.02 -15.67 -0.55
N PHE A 44 2.28 -14.78 0.11
CA PHE A 44 1.12 -15.06 0.96
C PHE A 44 -0.03 -14.12 0.59
N GLY A 45 -1.26 -14.51 0.96
CA GLY A 45 -2.47 -13.81 0.54
C GLY A 45 -2.85 -14.11 -0.91
N THR A 46 -3.77 -13.31 -1.44
CA THR A 46 -4.24 -13.47 -2.82
C THR A 46 -3.13 -13.15 -3.81
N THR A 47 -3.04 -13.95 -4.88
CA THR A 47 -2.07 -13.68 -5.94
C THR A 47 -2.41 -12.37 -6.63
N ILE A 48 -1.44 -11.47 -6.74
CA ILE A 48 -1.53 -10.26 -7.54
C ILE A 48 -1.70 -10.67 -9.00
N VAL A 49 -2.87 -10.41 -9.56
CA VAL A 49 -3.19 -10.70 -10.97
C VAL A 49 -2.65 -9.60 -11.87
N SER A 50 -1.94 -9.97 -12.93
CA SER A 50 -1.49 -9.04 -13.96
C SER A 50 -2.68 -8.63 -14.83
N LYS A 51 -3.31 -7.48 -14.54
CA LYS A 51 -4.29 -6.89 -15.44
C LYS A 51 -3.80 -5.54 -15.95
N GLU A 52 -2.96 -5.59 -16.98
CA GLU A 52 -2.26 -4.43 -17.56
C GLU A 52 -3.14 -3.43 -18.34
N LYS A 53 -4.48 -3.57 -18.33
CA LYS A 53 -5.33 -2.62 -19.08
C LYS A 53 -6.56 -2.05 -18.37
N ASN A 54 -6.92 -2.48 -17.16
CA ASN A 54 -8.13 -2.00 -16.46
C ASN A 54 -8.09 -2.35 -14.95
N ALA A 55 -6.99 -2.04 -14.24
CA ALA A 55 -6.97 -2.28 -12.80
C ALA A 55 -7.74 -1.17 -12.06
N ASN A 56 -8.33 -1.51 -10.92
CA ASN A 56 -9.18 -0.59 -10.18
C ASN A 56 -8.32 0.35 -9.34
N GLN A 57 -8.50 1.67 -9.55
CA GLN A 57 -7.88 2.71 -8.74
C GLN A 57 -8.32 2.56 -7.29
N THR A 58 -7.42 2.11 -6.43
CA THR A 58 -7.73 1.95 -4.99
C THR A 58 -7.03 3.04 -4.19
N ARG A 59 -7.76 3.66 -3.27
CA ARG A 59 -7.23 4.67 -2.37
C ARG A 59 -6.13 4.07 -1.48
N LEU A 60 -5.00 4.76 -1.42
CA LEU A 60 -3.92 4.48 -0.50
C LEU A 60 -4.06 5.35 0.75
N THR A 61 -4.10 4.71 1.91
CA THR A 61 -4.21 5.38 3.21
C THR A 61 -2.99 5.04 4.06
N GLN A 62 -2.35 6.04 4.66
CA GLN A 62 -1.26 5.81 5.60
C GLN A 62 -1.80 5.22 6.91
N SER A 63 -1.20 4.14 7.38
CA SER A 63 -1.50 3.56 8.70
C SER A 63 -1.14 4.51 9.85
N ASP A 64 -2.00 4.52 10.87
CA ASP A 64 -1.77 5.14 12.17
C ASP A 64 -2.18 4.14 13.27
N PRO A 65 -1.22 3.49 13.96
CA PRO A 65 0.22 3.73 13.92
C PRO A 65 0.91 3.24 12.62
N ARG A 66 2.02 3.90 12.24
CA ARG A 66 2.71 3.69 10.94
C ARG A 66 3.19 2.28 10.68
N ASP A 67 3.46 1.51 11.72
CA ASP A 67 3.93 0.14 11.63
C ASP A 67 2.79 -0.88 11.54
N CYS A 68 1.54 -0.50 11.80
CA CYS A 68 0.37 -1.40 11.80
C CYS A 68 0.60 -2.67 12.63
N CYS A 69 1.36 -2.57 13.74
CA CYS A 69 1.54 -3.67 14.68
C CYS A 69 0.42 -3.71 15.74
N SER A 70 -0.45 -2.71 15.74
CA SER A 70 -1.72 -2.67 16.43
C SER A 70 -2.81 -2.15 15.49
N PRO A 71 -4.11 -2.36 15.81
CA PRO A 71 -5.21 -1.93 14.96
C PRO A 71 -5.11 -0.44 14.58
N PRO A 72 -5.25 -0.09 13.28
CA PRO A 72 -5.31 1.29 12.85
C PRO A 72 -6.44 2.04 13.55
N ARG A 73 -6.18 3.30 13.96
CA ARG A 73 -7.18 4.15 14.61
C ARG A 73 -8.39 4.44 13.71
N LYS A 74 -8.16 4.48 12.39
CA LYS A 74 -9.19 4.72 11.39
C LYS A 74 -9.66 3.40 10.80
N LYS A 75 -10.97 3.23 10.67
CA LYS A 75 -11.55 2.15 9.88
C LYS A 75 -11.19 2.32 8.41
N LEU A 76 -10.84 1.22 7.77
CA LEU A 76 -10.53 1.17 6.34
C LEU A 76 -11.76 0.62 5.61
N THR A 77 -12.03 1.14 4.41
CA THR A 77 -13.20 0.74 3.62
C THR A 77 -12.75 0.21 2.27
N GLY A 78 -11.99 -0.89 2.28
CA GLY A 78 -11.39 -1.46 1.08
C GLY A 78 -10.16 -0.70 0.57
N ASP A 79 -9.55 0.13 1.40
CA ASP A 79 -8.34 0.89 1.06
C ASP A 79 -7.11 0.00 1.03
N VAL A 80 -6.13 0.39 0.22
CA VAL A 80 -4.76 -0.11 0.38
C VAL A 80 -4.12 0.65 1.52
N ILE A 81 -3.58 -0.06 2.51
CA ILE A 81 -2.91 0.60 3.64
C ILE A 81 -1.40 0.59 3.47
N MET A 82 -0.80 1.76 3.65
CA MET A 82 0.65 1.96 3.62
C MET A 82 1.24 1.82 5.03
N VAL A 83 2.23 0.93 5.18
CA VAL A 83 2.84 0.60 6.47
C VAL A 83 4.36 0.62 6.35
N THR A 84 5.05 0.97 7.44
CA THR A 84 6.51 0.96 7.51
C THR A 84 7.04 -0.40 7.95
N ARG A 85 8.18 -0.81 7.40
CA ARG A 85 8.94 -2.00 7.83
C ARG A 85 9.38 -1.86 9.29
N GLY A 86 9.42 -2.99 10.02
CA GLY A 86 9.93 -3.09 11.39
C GLY A 86 8.86 -3.39 12.45
N ARG A 87 9.30 -3.53 13.71
CA ARG A 87 8.53 -3.85 14.94
C ARG A 87 7.79 -5.19 15.00
N CYS A 88 7.17 -5.64 13.92
CA CYS A 88 6.46 -6.92 13.85
C CYS A 88 6.57 -7.57 12.46
N LYS A 89 6.18 -8.85 12.36
CA LYS A 89 6.24 -9.64 11.12
C LYS A 89 5.30 -9.07 10.06
N PHE A 90 5.65 -9.27 8.78
CA PHE A 90 4.82 -8.81 7.65
C PHE A 90 3.42 -9.45 7.64
N THR A 91 3.33 -10.73 7.99
CA THR A 91 2.04 -11.44 8.11
C THR A 91 1.18 -10.85 9.23
N THR A 92 1.76 -10.45 10.35
CA THR A 92 1.05 -9.77 11.44
C THR A 92 0.43 -8.46 10.96
N LYS A 93 1.20 -7.63 10.24
CA LYS A 93 0.70 -6.37 9.66
C LYS A 93 -0.45 -6.63 8.68
N ALA A 94 -0.32 -7.64 7.83
CA ALA A 94 -1.35 -8.03 6.87
C ALA A 94 -2.65 -8.46 7.57
N ASN A 95 -2.56 -9.28 8.62
CA ASN A 95 -3.73 -9.74 9.36
C ASN A 95 -4.46 -8.60 10.08
N ILE A 96 -3.71 -7.70 10.73
CA ILE A 96 -4.27 -6.53 11.41
C ILE A 96 -4.94 -5.58 10.42
N ALA A 97 -4.28 -5.31 9.29
CA ALA A 97 -4.83 -4.47 8.23
C ALA A 97 -6.10 -5.07 7.62
N GLN A 98 -6.11 -6.37 7.34
CA GLN A 98 -7.27 -7.08 6.80
C GLN A 98 -8.44 -7.02 7.79
N ALA A 99 -8.19 -7.27 9.09
CA ALA A 99 -9.20 -7.15 10.14
C ALA A 99 -9.75 -5.72 10.28
N ALA A 100 -8.96 -4.71 9.93
CA ALA A 100 -9.36 -3.30 9.91
C ALA A 100 -10.10 -2.88 8.63
N GLY A 101 -10.30 -3.79 7.66
CA GLY A 101 -11.02 -3.54 6.41
C GLY A 101 -10.14 -3.10 5.24
N ALA A 102 -8.83 -3.32 5.30
CA ALA A 102 -7.94 -3.08 4.16
C ALA A 102 -8.16 -4.11 3.05
N SER A 103 -8.03 -3.68 1.79
CA SER A 103 -8.01 -4.58 0.62
C SER A 103 -6.62 -5.12 0.32
N ALA A 104 -5.57 -4.35 0.63
CA ALA A 104 -4.17 -4.75 0.47
C ALA A 104 -3.25 -3.96 1.42
N VAL A 105 -2.01 -4.44 1.57
CA VAL A 105 -0.97 -3.78 2.38
C VAL A 105 0.24 -3.47 1.51
N LEU A 106 0.68 -2.22 1.53
CA LEU A 106 1.92 -1.76 0.92
C LEU A 106 2.96 -1.52 2.01
N ILE A 107 4.03 -2.32 2.03
CA ILE A 107 5.10 -2.20 3.02
C ILE A 107 6.25 -1.39 2.44
N ILE A 108 6.50 -0.22 3.00
CA ILE A 108 7.62 0.63 2.62
C ILE A 108 8.87 0.21 3.38
N ASN A 109 9.91 -0.13 2.62
CA ASN A 109 11.25 -0.27 3.15
C ASN A 109 11.83 1.13 3.41
N ASN A 110 12.29 1.38 4.63
CA ASN A 110 12.88 2.65 5.05
C ASN A 110 14.42 2.63 5.08
N GLN A 111 15.04 1.58 4.54
CA GLN A 111 16.49 1.47 4.40
C GLN A 111 16.88 1.93 3.01
N ARG A 112 17.82 2.87 2.95
CA ARG A 112 18.43 3.34 1.70
C ARG A 112 19.40 2.31 1.14
#